data_AF-A0AAD3CYA9-F1
#
_entry.id   AF-A0AAD3CYA9-F1
#
_cell.length_a   1.000
_cell.length_b   1.000
_cell.length_c   1.000
_cell.angle_alpha   90.00
_cell.angle_beta   90.00
_cell.angle_gamma   90.00
#
_symmetry.space_group_name_H-M   'P 1'
#
loop_
_entity.id
_entity.type
_entity.pdbx_description
1 polymer ?
#
loop_
_entity_poly.entity_id
_entity_poly.type
_entity_poly.pdbx_seq_one_letter_code
_entity_poly.pdbx_strand_id
1 'polypeptide(L)'
;MLDWKKFLAYKSCPDAETYVTLPDDVTWLRIFFSIVYGISLTYRDLTPSDSALAIIMGMNIIMFLPVIWLNFFLNAKTDSYKNLNFQGVPNALAMMMLIWIISFTAAHEDDEKIFAKALIEPVVKLATGEETSDESVTKEESEF
;
A
#
# COMPACT_ATOMS: atom_id res chain seq x y z
N MET A 1 15.47 12.99 16.35
CA MET A 1 14.28 13.01 17.23
C MET A 1 13.30 13.95 16.56
N LEU A 2 12.06 13.51 16.29
CA LEU A 2 11.06 14.30 15.55
C LEU A 2 10.76 15.61 16.28
N ASP A 3 10.87 16.76 15.58
CA ASP A 3 10.61 18.08 16.17
C ASP A 3 9.25 18.62 15.73
N TRP A 4 8.19 17.94 16.17
CA TRP A 4 6.79 18.23 15.79
C TRP A 4 6.36 19.68 16.04
N LYS A 5 6.97 20.34 17.04
CA LYS A 5 6.66 21.75 17.34
C LYS A 5 7.06 22.66 16.19
N LYS A 6 8.22 22.41 15.57
CA LYS A 6 8.68 23.15 14.38
C LYS A 6 7.94 22.71 13.13
N PHE A 7 7.66 21.41 13.00
CA PHE A 7 6.94 20.86 11.85
C PHE A 7 5.50 21.36 11.69
N LEU A 8 4.87 21.77 12.80
CA LEU A 8 3.50 22.30 12.82
C LEU A 8 3.46 23.83 13.01
N ALA A 9 4.62 24.50 13.00
CA ALA A 9 4.69 25.95 13.11
C ALA A 9 4.29 26.63 11.80
N TYR A 10 3.02 27.05 11.72
CA TYR A 10 2.45 27.70 10.54
C TYR A 10 3.28 28.89 10.05
N LYS A 11 3.59 28.93 8.75
CA LYS A 11 4.39 29.98 8.09
C LYS A 11 5.73 30.29 8.78
N SER A 12 6.36 29.28 9.38
CA SER A 12 7.68 29.42 10.00
C SER A 12 8.82 29.63 8.99
N CYS A 13 8.57 29.46 7.69
CA CYS A 13 9.53 29.64 6.60
C CYS A 13 10.89 28.95 6.85
N PRO A 14 10.92 27.66 7.23
CA PRO A 14 12.15 26.99 7.58
C PRO A 14 13.10 26.84 6.39
N ASP A 15 14.39 26.81 6.68
CA ASP A 15 15.49 26.54 5.76
C ASP A 15 16.51 25.58 6.37
N ALA A 16 17.46 25.13 5.55
CA ALA A 16 18.44 24.11 5.92
C ALA A 16 19.31 24.47 7.13
N GLU A 17 19.39 25.74 7.52
CA GLU A 17 20.12 26.17 8.73
C GLU A 17 19.22 26.21 9.97
N THR A 18 17.97 26.66 9.82
CA THR A 18 17.03 26.84 10.94
C THR A 18 16.31 25.54 11.33
N TYR A 19 16.14 24.62 10.38
CA TYR A 19 15.46 23.34 10.61
C TYR A 19 16.10 22.21 9.80
N VAL A 20 17.31 21.82 10.22
CA VAL A 20 18.13 20.78 9.58
C VAL A 20 17.42 19.41 9.50
N THR A 21 16.58 19.08 10.49
CA THR A 21 15.90 17.78 10.58
C THR A 21 14.58 17.70 9.81
N LEU A 22 14.18 18.78 9.12
CA LEU A 22 12.96 18.79 8.28
C LEU A 22 12.89 17.61 7.30
N PRO A 23 13.97 17.18 6.62
CA PRO A 23 13.88 16.04 5.70
C PRO A 23 13.54 14.70 6.38
N ASP A 24 13.97 14.50 7.62
CA ASP A 24 13.62 13.32 8.41
C ASP A 24 12.15 13.37 8.81
N ASP A 25 11.65 14.54 9.23
CA ASP A 25 10.25 14.72 9.62
C ASP A 25 9.30 14.57 8.42
N VAL A 26 9.72 15.02 7.23
CA VAL A 26 9.02 14.76 5.95
C VAL A 26 9.00 13.27 5.63
N THR A 27 10.08 12.54 5.90
CA THR A 27 10.13 11.09 5.71
C THR A 27 9.11 10.37 6.60
N TRP A 28 8.98 10.79 7.86
CA TRP A 28 7.95 10.27 8.75
C TRP A 28 6.54 10.61 8.30
N LEU A 29 6.31 11.83 7.80
CA LEU A 29 5.02 12.19 7.20
C LEU A 29 4.68 11.31 5.99
N ARG A 30 5.67 10.98 5.15
CA ARG A 30 5.52 10.04 4.03
C ARG A 30 5.16 8.63 4.50
N ILE A 31 5.83 8.13 5.53
CA ILE A 31 5.53 6.83 6.14
C ILE A 31 4.12 6.81 6.73
N PHE A 32 3.68 7.90 7.36
CA PHE A 32 2.31 8.01 7.86
C PHE A 32 1.29 7.87 6.72
N PHE A 33 1.46 8.61 5.62
CA PHE A 33 0.58 8.49 4.46
C PHE A 33 0.63 7.11 3.81
N SER A 34 1.79 6.46 3.77
CA SER A 34 1.90 5.12 3.20
C SER A 34 1.15 4.07 3.99
N ILE A 35 1.18 4.14 5.33
CA ILE A 35 0.41 3.25 6.21
C ILE A 35 -1.09 3.47 5.97
N VAL A 36 -1.56 4.72 6.07
CA VAL A 36 -2.98 5.05 5.90
C VAL A 36 -3.47 4.63 4.52
N TYR A 37 -2.71 4.93 3.47
CA TYR A 37 -3.09 4.57 2.11
C TYR A 37 -3.04 3.07 1.85
N GLY A 38 -2.00 2.37 2.33
CA GLY A 38 -1.88 0.92 2.19
C GLY A 38 -3.02 0.15 2.87
N ILE A 39 -3.44 0.59 4.06
CA ILE A 39 -4.65 0.07 4.72
C ILE A 39 -5.88 0.35 3.84
N SER A 40 -6.01 1.57 3.33
CA SER A 40 -7.17 1.94 2.50
C SER A 40 -7.29 1.11 1.21
N LEU A 41 -6.18 0.64 0.64
CA LEU A 41 -6.18 -0.23 -0.54
C LEU A 41 -6.83 -1.58 -0.26
N THR A 42 -6.76 -2.07 0.97
CA THR A 42 -7.33 -3.37 1.36
C THR A 42 -8.85 -3.35 1.36
N TYR A 43 -9.45 -2.22 1.73
CA TYR A 43 -10.91 -2.06 1.79
C TYR A 43 -11.52 -1.61 0.47
N ARG A 44 -10.72 -1.45 -0.57
CA ARG A 44 -11.21 -1.18 -1.92
C ARG A 44 -11.30 -2.54 -2.61
N ASP A 45 -12.49 -2.93 -3.04
CA ASP A 45 -12.70 -4.08 -3.92
C ASP A 45 -12.08 -3.80 -5.30
N LEU A 46 -10.75 -3.80 -5.35
CA LEU A 46 -9.99 -3.46 -6.54
C LEU A 46 -9.94 -4.66 -7.46
N THR A 47 -10.36 -4.45 -8.71
CA THR A 47 -10.05 -5.40 -9.77
C THR A 47 -8.55 -5.40 -10.05
N PRO A 48 -8.00 -6.46 -10.67
CA PRO A 48 -6.58 -6.48 -11.08
C PRO A 48 -6.20 -5.29 -11.97
N SER A 49 -7.10 -4.81 -12.83
CA SER A 49 -6.91 -3.62 -13.67
C SER A 49 -6.84 -2.33 -12.86
N ASP A 50 -7.63 -2.21 -11.80
CA ASP A 50 -7.70 -0.99 -10.98
C ASP A 50 -6.56 -0.93 -9.95
N SER A 51 -5.98 -2.08 -9.60
CA SER A 51 -4.90 -2.20 -8.63
C SER A 51 -3.67 -1.39 -9.04
N ALA A 52 -3.29 -1.42 -10.32
CA ALA A 52 -2.17 -0.63 -10.83
C ALA A 52 -2.42 0.88 -10.71
N LEU A 53 -3.62 1.34 -11.06
CA LEU A 53 -4.02 2.74 -10.94
C LEU A 53 -4.02 3.18 -9.47
N ALA A 54 -4.51 2.33 -8.57
CA ALA A 54 -4.55 2.61 -7.14
C ALA A 54 -3.14 2.75 -6.53
N ILE A 55 -2.17 1.94 -6.97
CA ILE A 55 -0.76 2.07 -6.56
C ILE A 55 -0.16 3.39 -7.05
N ILE A 56 -0.40 3.76 -8.33
CA ILE A 56 0.08 5.03 -8.90
C ILE A 56 -0.49 6.22 -8.12
N MET A 57 -1.77 6.16 -7.76
CA MET A 57 -2.40 7.20 -6.95
C MET A 57 -1.77 7.29 -5.55
N GLY A 58 -1.44 6.16 -4.93
CA GLY A 58 -0.72 6.12 -3.65
C GLY A 58 0.66 6.76 -3.74
N MET A 59 1.38 6.49 -4.84
CA MET A 59 2.67 7.13 -5.12
C MET A 59 2.55 8.65 -5.22
N ASN A 60 1.52 9.15 -5.91
CA ASN A 60 1.27 10.59 -6.01
C ASN A 60 0.99 11.21 -4.64
N ILE A 61 0.20 10.55 -3.79
CA ILE A 61 -0.10 11.04 -2.43
C ILE A 61 1.18 11.13 -1.60
N ILE A 62 2.01 10.08 -1.59
CA ILE A 62 3.26 10.04 -0.83
C ILE A 62 4.27 11.08 -1.35
N MET A 63 4.32 11.30 -2.66
CA MET A 63 5.28 12.21 -3.27
C MET A 63 4.87 13.67 -3.09
N PHE A 64 3.63 14.01 -3.43
CA PHE A 64 3.19 15.40 -3.56
C PHE A 64 2.53 15.97 -2.31
N LEU A 65 1.76 15.19 -1.55
CA LEU A 65 1.03 15.72 -0.41
C LEU A 65 1.95 16.31 0.68
N PRO A 66 3.08 15.67 1.03
CA PRO A 66 4.08 16.28 1.91
C PRO A 66 4.68 17.57 1.33
N VAL A 67 4.95 17.62 0.02
CA VAL A 67 5.52 18.81 -0.62
C VAL A 67 4.52 19.97 -0.64
N ILE A 68 3.24 19.67 -0.86
CA ILE A 68 2.15 20.65 -0.74
C ILE A 68 2.10 21.17 0.71
N TRP A 69 2.19 20.30 1.71
CA TRP A 69 2.25 20.72 3.11
C TRP A 69 3.41 21.68 3.38
N LEU A 70 4.63 21.34 2.92
CA LEU A 70 5.81 22.19 3.10
C LEU A 70 5.67 23.57 2.46
N ASN A 71 5.15 23.64 1.24
CA ASN A 71 5.02 24.90 0.50
C ASN A 71 3.85 25.76 1.00
N PHE A 72 2.68 25.17 1.23
CA PHE A 72 1.49 25.94 1.59
C PHE A 72 1.37 26.21 3.09
N PHE A 73 1.74 25.26 3.94
CA PHE A 73 1.57 25.40 5.39
C PHE A 73 2.81 26.00 6.06
N LEU A 74 4.00 25.46 5.79
CA LEU A 74 5.25 25.95 6.39
C LEU A 74 5.86 27.12 5.61
N ASN A 75 5.54 27.25 4.32
CA ASN A 75 6.20 28.18 3.40
C ASN A 75 7.73 27.97 3.40
N ALA A 76 8.15 26.71 3.47
CA ALA A 76 9.53 26.31 3.60
C ALA A 76 10.35 26.68 2.35
N LYS A 77 11.61 27.08 2.54
CA LYS A 77 12.55 27.28 1.42
C LYS A 77 13.09 25.92 0.98
N THR A 78 12.29 25.16 0.25
CA THR A 78 12.62 23.78 -0.17
C THR A 78 13.93 23.70 -0.96
N ASP A 79 14.27 24.75 -1.70
CA ASP A 79 15.50 24.82 -2.50
C ASP A 79 16.79 24.88 -1.66
N SER A 80 16.68 25.26 -0.38
CA SER A 80 17.81 25.22 0.55
C SER A 80 18.21 23.79 0.96
N TYR A 81 17.32 22.81 0.76
CA TYR A 81 17.54 21.42 1.17
C TYR A 81 17.92 20.55 -0.02
N LYS A 82 18.98 19.75 0.13
CA LYS A 82 19.39 18.78 -0.89
C LYS A 82 18.39 17.61 -0.94
N ASN A 83 17.76 17.40 -2.10
CA ASN A 83 16.90 16.23 -2.39
C ASN A 83 15.65 16.06 -1.50
N LEU A 84 15.15 17.13 -0.87
CA LEU A 84 13.97 17.08 0.02
C LEU A 84 12.74 16.41 -0.65
N ASN A 85 12.55 16.70 -1.94
CA ASN A 85 11.43 16.16 -2.72
C ASN A 85 11.45 14.63 -2.85
N PHE A 86 12.62 13.98 -2.80
CA PHE A 86 12.74 12.53 -3.01
C PHE A 86 13.14 11.76 -1.74
N GLN A 87 13.58 12.46 -0.69
CA GLN A 87 14.05 11.82 0.54
C GLN A 87 12.98 10.95 1.21
N GLY A 88 13.25 9.65 1.37
CA GLY A 88 12.32 8.73 2.01
C GLY A 88 11.12 8.31 1.15
N VAL A 89 11.02 8.75 -0.11
CA VAL A 89 9.99 8.26 -1.05
C VAL A 89 10.10 6.74 -1.27
N PRO A 90 11.29 6.17 -1.57
CA PRO A 90 11.40 4.72 -1.75
C PRO A 90 10.99 3.93 -0.50
N ASN A 91 11.38 4.41 0.68
CA ASN A 91 11.05 3.77 1.96
C ASN A 91 9.53 3.80 2.23
N ALA A 92 8.89 4.94 1.98
CA ALA A 92 7.44 5.08 2.15
C ALA A 92 6.66 4.22 1.14
N LEU A 93 7.11 4.12 -0.11
CA LEU A 93 6.51 3.23 -1.11
C LEU A 93 6.65 1.76 -0.72
N ALA A 94 7.84 1.33 -0.29
CA ALA A 94 8.05 -0.02 0.21
C ALA A 94 7.12 -0.33 1.41
N MET A 95 6.98 0.64 2.33
CA MET A 95 6.07 0.51 3.47
C MET A 95 4.59 0.44 3.05
N MET A 96 4.17 1.23 2.05
CA MET A 96 2.82 1.17 1.49
C MET A 96 2.50 -0.23 0.98
N MET A 97 3.40 -0.78 0.17
CA MET A 97 3.26 -2.12 -0.40
C MET A 97 3.24 -3.19 0.69
N LEU A 98 4.14 -3.09 1.67
CA LEU A 98 4.19 -4.03 2.78
C LEU A 98 2.90 -4.03 3.60
N ILE A 99 2.39 -2.85 3.98
CA ILE A 99 1.15 -2.71 4.73
C ILE A 99 -0.04 -3.22 3.93
N TRP A 100 -0.09 -2.92 2.63
CA TRP A 100 -1.14 -3.43 1.76
C TRP A 100 -1.12 -4.95 1.68
N ILE A 101 0.05 -5.58 1.47
CA ILE A 101 0.19 -7.04 1.44
C ILE A 101 -0.26 -7.67 2.76
N ILE A 102 0.25 -7.16 3.90
CA ILE A 102 -0.11 -7.69 5.23
C ILE A 102 -1.61 -7.58 5.48
N SER A 103 -2.20 -6.42 5.16
CA SER A 103 -3.62 -6.16 5.39
C SER A 103 -4.50 -6.99 4.45
N PHE A 104 -4.09 -7.14 3.19
CA PHE A 104 -4.76 -7.98 2.21
C PHE A 104 -4.77 -9.44 2.64
N THR A 105 -3.61 -9.99 3.04
CA THR A 105 -3.49 -11.36 3.56
C THR A 105 -4.38 -11.57 4.79
N ALA A 106 -4.38 -10.63 5.74
CA ALA A 106 -5.23 -10.72 6.93
C ALA A 106 -6.74 -10.65 6.61
N ALA A 107 -7.13 -9.86 5.59
CA ALA A 107 -8.52 -9.72 5.19
C ALA A 107 -9.05 -10.91 4.36
N HIS A 108 -8.15 -11.66 3.69
CA HIS A 108 -8.48 -12.76 2.80
C HIS A 108 -7.93 -14.12 3.31
N GLU A 109 -7.77 -14.28 4.62
CA GLU A 109 -7.28 -15.54 5.22
C GLU A 109 -8.10 -16.77 4.79
N ASP A 110 -9.40 -16.58 4.54
CA ASP A 110 -10.28 -17.66 4.12
C ASP A 110 -10.07 -18.04 2.64
N ASP A 111 -9.73 -17.09 1.78
CA ASP A 111 -9.36 -17.36 0.39
C ASP A 111 -7.98 -18.04 0.30
N GLU A 112 -7.04 -17.69 1.18
CA GLU A 112 -5.75 -18.40 1.27
C GLU A 112 -5.93 -19.85 1.73
N LYS A 113 -6.84 -20.13 2.69
CA LYS A 113 -7.16 -21.51 3.11
C LYS A 113 -7.81 -22.30 1.96
N ILE A 114 -8.69 -21.67 1.18
CA ILE A 114 -9.34 -22.30 0.03
C ILE A 114 -8.31 -22.56 -1.08
N PHE A 115 -7.41 -21.60 -1.35
CA PHE A 115 -6.34 -21.76 -2.33
C PHE A 115 -5.33 -22.83 -1.91
N ALA A 116 -4.92 -22.86 -0.64
CA ALA A 116 -4.06 -23.90 -0.09
C ALA A 116 -4.73 -25.28 -0.18
N LYS A 117 -6.03 -25.38 0.13
CA LYS A 117 -6.79 -26.62 0.01
C LYS A 117 -6.92 -27.07 -1.45
N ALA A 118 -7.17 -26.15 -2.38
CA ALA A 118 -7.28 -26.42 -3.81
C ALA A 118 -5.93 -26.82 -4.47
N LEU A 119 -4.79 -26.46 -3.88
CA LEU A 119 -3.47 -26.91 -4.32
C LEU A 119 -3.06 -28.25 -3.69
N ILE A 120 -3.44 -28.48 -2.43
CA ILE A 120 -3.09 -29.70 -1.70
C ILE A 120 -4.01 -30.86 -2.12
N GLU A 121 -5.28 -30.63 -2.40
CA GLU A 121 -6.22 -31.69 -2.82
C GLU A 121 -5.79 -32.43 -4.10
N PRO A 122 -5.36 -31.78 -5.19
CA PRO A 122 -4.85 -32.47 -6.38
C PRO A 122 -3.57 -33.25 -6.09
N VAL A 123 -2.68 -32.72 -5.25
CA VAL A 123 -1.41 -33.37 -4.90
C VAL A 123 -1.64 -34.59 -4.00
N VAL A 124 -2.58 -34.50 -3.05
CA VAL A 124 -2.99 -35.63 -2.22
C VAL A 124 -3.72 -36.68 -3.07
N LYS A 125 -4.62 -36.28 -3.98
CA LYS A 125 -5.28 -37.20 -4.93
C LYS A 125 -4.29 -37.94 -5.83
N LEU A 126 -3.24 -37.27 -6.29
CA LEU A 126 -2.15 -37.89 -7.06
C LEU A 126 -1.28 -38.84 -6.20
N ALA A 127 -1.14 -38.56 -4.91
CA ALA A 127 -0.36 -39.38 -3.99
C ALA A 127 -1.14 -40.59 -3.44
N THR A 128 -2.47 -40.50 -3.29
CA THR A 128 -3.34 -41.57 -2.77
C THR A 128 -4.01 -42.41 -3.84
N GLY A 129 -4.02 -41.97 -5.11
CA GLY A 129 -4.51 -42.76 -6.24
C GLY A 129 -6.03 -43.03 -6.23
N GLU A 130 -6.82 -42.20 -5.53
CA GLU A 130 -8.28 -42.30 -5.58
C GLU A 130 -8.82 -41.59 -6.83
N GLU A 131 -9.09 -42.38 -7.87
CA GLU A 131 -9.91 -41.97 -9.01
C GLU A 131 -11.35 -41.71 -8.52
N THR A 132 -11.79 -40.46 -8.59
CA THR A 132 -13.20 -40.12 -8.36
C THR A 132 -13.95 -40.46 -9.63
N SER A 133 -14.90 -41.39 -9.53
CA SER A 133 -15.87 -41.67 -10.57
C SER A 133 -16.63 -40.39 -10.92
N ASP A 134 -16.61 -40.01 -12.20
CA ASP A 134 -17.44 -38.96 -12.77
C ASP A 134 -18.93 -39.31 -12.57
N GLU A 135 -19.55 -38.78 -11.52
CA GLU A 135 -20.98 -38.50 -11.57
C GLU A 135 -21.17 -37.17 -12.31
N SER A 136 -21.10 -37.29 -13.64
CA SER A 136 -21.61 -36.29 -14.56
C SER A 136 -23.10 -36.05 -14.25
N VAL A 137 -23.37 -34.86 -13.72
CA VAL A 137 -24.69 -34.26 -13.64
C VAL A 137 -25.23 -34.12 -15.07
N THR A 138 -25.95 -35.12 -15.56
CA THR A 138 -26.79 -34.99 -16.75
C THR A 138 -28.07 -34.30 -16.31
N LYS A 139 -28.08 -32.97 -16.44
CA LYS A 139 -29.32 -32.20 -16.44
C LYS A 139 -30.10 -32.51 -17.72
N GLU A 140 -31.39 -32.70 -17.51
CA GLU A 140 -32.50 -32.79 -18.47
C GLU A 140 -32.28 -32.03 -19.79
N GLU A 141 -32.47 -32.72 -20.92
CA GLU A 141 -33.16 -32.18 -22.09
C GLU A 141 -34.23 -33.19 -22.50
N SER A 142 -35.46 -32.91 -22.06
CA SER A 142 -36.68 -33.52 -22.58
C SER A 142 -37.29 -32.59 -23.62
N GLU A 143 -37.02 -32.81 -24.90
CA GLU A 143 -37.89 -32.34 -25.98
C GLU A 143 -37.94 -33.36 -27.13
N PHE A 144 -39.19 -33.73 -27.45
CA PHE A 144 -39.72 -34.60 -28.53
C PHE A 144 -39.73 -36.12 -28.34
#